data_AF-A0A7R9T8G1-F1
#
_entry.id   AF-A0A7R9T8G1-F1
#
_cell.length_a   1.000
_cell.length_b   1.000
_cell.length_c   1.000
_cell.angle_alpha   90.00
_cell.angle_beta   90.00
_cell.angle_gamma   90.00
#
_symmetry.space_group_name_H-M   'P 1'
#
loop_
_entity.id
_entity.type
_entity.pdbx_description
1 polymer ?
#
loop_
_entity_poly.entity_id
_entity_poly.type
_entity_poly.pdbx_seq_one_letter_code
_entity_poly.pdbx_strand_id
1 'polypeptide(L)'
;AGPGVVGRVVVHPPVDDIDVGGPSVEAAGEFALFLRALRATLGGGAVAAMVVFPVAACDAASAAKLRHASDACVELSSLSSPAGALEQLLPDPRLCVGLVRVRKLSFPGVVGASPLTKMDHAYALQIRRRRMAIRPLQLSPEDAGGGG
;
A
#
# COMPACT_ATOMS: atom_id res chain seq x y z
N ALA A 1 21.40 23.05 2.58
CA ALA A 1 20.46 22.92 1.46
C ALA A 1 19.65 24.21 1.35
N GLY A 2 19.44 24.74 0.15
CA GLY A 2 18.66 25.98 -0.05
C GLY A 2 17.18 25.78 0.33
N PRO A 3 16.43 26.87 0.60
CA PRO A 3 15.02 26.80 0.92
C PRO A 3 14.23 26.16 -0.24
N GLY A 4 13.48 25.09 0.03
CA GLY A 4 12.57 24.44 -0.93
C GLY A 4 13.01 23.10 -1.52
N VAL A 5 14.19 22.57 -1.18
CA VAL A 5 14.61 21.23 -1.63
C VAL A 5 13.97 20.15 -0.75
N VAL A 6 13.12 19.31 -1.34
CA VAL A 6 12.56 18.11 -0.67
C VAL A 6 13.48 16.92 -0.92
N GLY A 7 14.06 16.37 0.15
CA GLY A 7 14.82 15.13 0.09
C GLY A 7 13.93 13.93 -0.22
N ARG A 8 14.45 12.93 -0.93
CA ARG A 8 13.73 11.70 -1.25
C ARG A 8 14.58 10.50 -0.88
N VAL A 9 14.03 9.60 -0.07
CA VAL A 9 14.67 8.35 0.35
C VAL A 9 13.82 7.20 -0.16
N VAL A 10 14.46 6.21 -0.79
CA VAL A 10 13.80 4.97 -1.22
C VAL A 10 14.57 3.80 -0.62
N VAL A 11 13.86 2.97 0.15
CA VAL A 11 14.40 1.73 0.72
C VAL A 11 13.64 0.58 0.07
N HIS A 12 14.37 -0.25 -0.66
CA HIS A 12 13.83 -1.43 -1.34
C HIS A 12 14.55 -2.67 -0.82
N PRO A 13 13.83 -3.77 -0.51
CA PRO A 13 14.49 -5.02 -0.17
C PRO A 13 15.28 -5.55 -1.37
N PRO A 14 16.31 -6.39 -1.18
CA PRO A 14 16.92 -7.14 -2.27
C PRO A 14 15.83 -7.91 -3.04
N VAL A 15 15.91 -7.95 -4.37
CA VAL A 15 14.88 -8.54 -5.22
C VAL A 15 14.69 -10.04 -4.93
N ASP A 16 15.76 -10.72 -4.52
CA ASP A 16 15.78 -12.16 -4.24
C ASP A 16 15.01 -12.55 -2.95
N ASP A 17 14.84 -11.62 -2.00
CA ASP A 17 14.12 -11.85 -0.74
C ASP A 17 12.59 -11.78 -0.90
N ILE A 18 12.10 -11.40 -2.08
CA ILE A 18 10.65 -11.32 -2.36
C ILE A 18 10.08 -12.71 -2.69
N ASP A 19 10.91 -13.63 -3.21
CA ASP A 19 10.48 -14.95 -3.71
C ASP A 19 10.84 -16.13 -2.79
N VAL A 20 11.71 -15.93 -1.78
CA VAL A 20 12.19 -17.00 -0.90
C VAL A 20 11.64 -16.84 0.50
N GLY A 21 10.53 -17.53 0.81
CA GLY A 21 10.00 -17.70 2.16
C GLY A 21 9.86 -16.39 2.92
N GLY A 22 8.76 -15.67 2.70
CA GLY A 22 8.62 -14.29 3.14
C GLY A 22 8.91 -14.01 4.62
N PRO A 23 9.04 -12.74 4.99
CA PRO A 23 9.78 -12.31 6.18
C PRO A 23 9.26 -12.95 7.45
N SER A 24 10.18 -13.43 8.28
CA SER A 24 9.84 -13.95 9.61
C SER A 24 9.15 -12.86 10.45
N VAL A 25 8.41 -13.29 11.47
CA VAL A 25 7.80 -12.36 12.46
C VAL A 25 8.87 -11.47 13.10
N GLU A 26 10.06 -12.00 13.33
CA GLU A 26 11.22 -11.26 13.84
C GLU A 26 11.67 -10.18 12.84
N ALA A 27 11.82 -10.52 11.56
CA ALA A 27 12.19 -9.57 10.52
C ALA A 27 11.16 -8.43 10.40
N ALA A 28 9.86 -8.71 10.50
CA ALA A 28 8.83 -7.68 10.51
C ALA A 28 8.91 -6.77 11.75
N GLY A 29 9.27 -7.34 12.91
CA GLY A 29 9.48 -6.59 14.15
C GLY A 29 10.68 -5.64 14.06
N GLU A 30 11.82 -6.14 13.62
CA GLU A 30 13.04 -5.34 13.40
C GLU A 30 12.81 -4.25 12.36
N PHE A 31 12.10 -4.57 11.27
CA PHE A 31 11.77 -3.59 10.25
C PHE A 31 10.84 -2.50 10.79
N ALA A 32 9.87 -2.84 11.65
CA ALA A 32 9.03 -1.84 12.31
C ALA A 32 9.84 -0.90 13.22
N LEU A 33 10.88 -1.40 13.90
CA LEU A 33 11.82 -0.58 14.67
C LEU A 33 12.63 0.33 13.75
N PHE A 34 13.14 -0.19 12.64
CA PHE A 34 13.82 0.59 11.60
C PHE A 34 12.93 1.73 11.08
N LEU A 35 11.67 1.46 10.74
CA LEU A 35 10.73 2.49 10.27
C LEU A 35 10.54 3.61 11.31
N ARG A 36 10.45 3.27 12.60
CA ARG A 36 10.34 4.26 13.68
C ARG A 36 11.60 5.11 13.79
N ALA A 37 12.78 4.48 13.74
CA ALA A 37 14.06 5.19 13.78
C ALA A 37 14.24 6.11 12.56
N LEU A 38 13.90 5.62 11.37
CA LEU A 38 13.92 6.41 10.12
C LEU A 38 13.00 7.62 10.25
N ARG A 39 11.75 7.42 10.68
CA ARG A 39 10.78 8.51 10.90
C ARG A 39 11.30 9.55 11.90
N ALA A 40 11.86 9.11 13.02
CA ALA A 40 12.44 10.01 14.03
C ALA A 40 13.61 10.82 13.45
N THR A 41 14.45 10.20 12.60
CA THR A 41 15.57 10.86 11.93
C THR A 41 15.10 11.89 10.91
N LEU A 42 14.00 11.60 10.20
CA LEU A 42 13.47 12.45 9.13
C LEU A 42 12.51 13.54 9.62
N GLY A 43 11.94 13.42 10.82
CA GLY A 43 10.83 14.25 11.30
C GLY A 43 11.09 15.76 11.39
N GLY A 44 12.35 16.20 11.31
CA GLY A 44 12.72 17.62 11.28
C GLY A 44 13.01 18.19 9.88
N GLY A 45 12.94 17.38 8.83
CA GLY A 45 13.33 17.76 7.47
C GLY A 45 12.17 17.72 6.47
N ALA A 46 12.30 18.48 5.38
CA ALA A 46 11.45 18.34 4.21
C ALA A 46 11.87 17.08 3.42
N VAL A 47 11.60 15.88 3.94
CA VAL A 47 12.00 14.61 3.32
C VAL A 47 10.81 13.67 3.20
N ALA A 48 10.66 13.06 2.03
CA ALA A 48 9.73 11.96 1.80
C ALA A 48 10.50 10.63 1.74
N ALA A 49 10.07 9.63 2.50
CA ALA A 49 10.62 8.28 2.47
C ALA A 49 9.58 7.29 1.92
N MET A 50 10.00 6.48 0.95
CA MET A 50 9.26 5.33 0.46
C MET A 50 10.00 4.06 0.86
N VAL A 51 9.29 3.15 1.51
CA VAL A 51 9.85 1.88 1.97
C VAL A 51 8.98 0.74 1.46
N VAL A 52 9.59 -0.27 0.86
CA VAL A 52 8.92 -1.46 0.36
C VAL A 52 9.20 -2.62 1.31
N PHE A 53 8.18 -3.43 1.61
CA PHE A 53 8.32 -4.60 2.48
C PHE A 53 7.35 -5.72 2.04
N PRO A 54 7.80 -6.98 1.94
CA PRO A 54 6.96 -8.11 1.55
C PRO A 54 6.01 -8.54 2.67
N VAL A 55 4.85 -7.89 2.77
CA VAL A 55 3.89 -8.12 3.88
C VAL A 55 3.04 -9.40 3.74
N ALA A 56 3.03 -10.04 2.56
CA ALA A 56 2.14 -11.17 2.27
C ALA A 56 2.40 -12.41 3.16
N ALA A 57 3.62 -12.57 3.67
CA ALA A 57 3.99 -13.66 4.57
C ALA A 57 3.88 -13.29 6.06
N CYS A 58 3.54 -12.03 6.38
CA CYS A 58 3.38 -11.60 7.77
C CYS A 58 2.02 -12.02 8.33
N ASP A 59 2.01 -12.33 9.62
CA ASP A 59 0.76 -12.41 10.37
C ASP A 59 0.11 -11.02 10.51
N ALA A 60 -1.18 -11.01 10.88
CA ALA A 60 -1.94 -9.78 11.01
C ALA A 60 -1.35 -8.81 12.05
N ALA A 61 -0.77 -9.34 13.13
CA ALA A 61 -0.17 -8.55 14.19
C ALA A 61 1.10 -7.81 13.71
N SER A 62 1.98 -8.49 12.98
CA SER A 62 3.20 -7.89 12.44
C SER A 62 2.90 -6.90 11.33
N ALA A 63 1.95 -7.21 10.45
CA ALA A 63 1.46 -6.26 9.44
C ALA A 63 0.90 -4.99 10.10
N ALA A 64 0.14 -5.12 11.21
CA ALA A 64 -0.35 -3.97 11.96
C ALA A 64 0.79 -3.13 12.56
N LYS A 65 1.81 -3.75 13.15
CA LYS A 65 2.99 -3.04 13.69
C LYS A 65 3.68 -2.19 12.62
N LEU A 66 3.86 -2.75 11.42
CA LEU A 66 4.44 -2.04 10.27
C LEU A 66 3.58 -0.84 9.84
N ARG A 67 2.26 -1.04 9.70
CA ARG A 67 1.30 0.05 9.39
C ARG A 67 1.29 1.15 10.45
N HIS A 68 1.46 0.81 11.72
CA HIS A 68 1.53 1.80 12.80
C HIS A 68 2.82 2.63 12.76
N ALA A 69 3.92 2.05 12.28
CA ALA A 69 5.21 2.74 12.19
C ALA A 69 5.31 3.75 11.04
N SER A 70 4.43 3.69 10.03
CA SER A 70 4.44 4.58 8.86
C SER A 70 3.38 5.68 8.92
N ASP A 71 3.58 6.79 8.20
CA ASP A 71 2.57 7.86 8.03
C ASP A 71 1.50 7.48 6.99
N ALA A 72 1.88 6.70 5.97
CA ALA A 72 0.98 6.13 4.98
C ALA A 72 1.34 4.67 4.71
N CYS A 73 0.35 3.87 4.33
CA CYS A 73 0.55 2.48 3.96
C CYS A 73 -0.36 2.10 2.78
N VAL A 74 0.28 1.56 1.74
CA VAL A 74 -0.36 1.03 0.55
C VAL A 74 0.14 -0.41 0.37
N GLU A 75 -0.80 -1.33 0.20
CA GLU A 75 -0.52 -2.73 -0.06
C GLU A 75 -0.79 -3.06 -1.53
N LEU A 76 0.12 -3.83 -2.12
CA LEU A 76 0.00 -4.33 -3.49
C LEU A 76 -0.17 -5.84 -3.43
N SER A 77 -1.11 -6.36 -4.21
CA SER A 77 -1.27 -7.80 -4.41
C SER A 77 -1.40 -8.11 -5.89
N SER A 78 -0.72 -9.15 -6.38
CA SER A 78 -0.93 -9.66 -7.73
C SER A 78 -2.33 -10.28 -7.85
N LEU A 79 -2.86 -10.30 -9.08
CA LEU A 79 -4.04 -11.11 -9.39
C LEU A 79 -3.59 -12.55 -9.65
N SER A 80 -3.95 -13.50 -8.80
CA SER A 80 -3.83 -14.92 -9.11
C SER A 80 -4.98 -15.34 -10.02
N SER A 81 -4.70 -16.13 -11.07
CA SER A 81 -5.70 -16.66 -12.00
C SER A 81 -6.35 -17.95 -11.47
N PRO A 82 -7.61 -18.28 -11.84
CA PRO A 82 -8.59 -17.44 -12.54
C PRO A 82 -9.34 -16.60 -11.52
N ALA A 83 -9.31 -15.29 -11.70
CA ALA A 83 -9.91 -14.38 -10.75
C ALA A 83 -11.43 -14.52 -10.88
N GLY A 84 -12.07 -15.09 -9.86
CA GLY A 84 -13.52 -15.36 -9.82
C GLY A 84 -14.38 -14.08 -9.87
N ALA A 85 -15.28 -13.90 -8.91
CA ALA A 85 -16.17 -12.73 -8.86
C ALA A 85 -15.46 -11.35 -8.96
N LEU A 86 -14.15 -11.30 -8.65
CA LEU A 86 -13.34 -10.10 -8.76
C LEU A 86 -13.07 -9.64 -10.21
N GLU A 87 -12.99 -10.56 -11.19
CA GLU A 87 -12.79 -10.17 -12.61
C GLU A 87 -13.89 -9.23 -13.11
N GLN A 88 -15.12 -9.43 -12.63
CA GLN A 88 -16.28 -8.61 -12.98
C GLN A 88 -16.18 -7.17 -12.45
N LEU A 89 -15.34 -6.95 -11.43
CA LEU A 89 -15.10 -5.63 -10.84
C LEU A 89 -13.89 -4.93 -11.47
N LEU A 90 -13.14 -5.60 -12.35
CA LEU A 90 -11.96 -5.00 -12.98
C LEU A 90 -12.37 -4.13 -14.18
N PRO A 91 -11.86 -2.89 -14.28
CA PRO A 91 -12.24 -1.98 -15.37
C PRO A 91 -11.77 -2.45 -16.76
N ASP A 92 -10.62 -3.12 -16.83
CA ASP A 92 -10.16 -3.88 -18.01
C ASP A 92 -9.33 -5.07 -17.49
N PRO A 93 -9.90 -6.28 -17.46
CA PRO A 93 -9.22 -7.47 -16.94
C PRO A 93 -7.91 -7.79 -17.66
N ARG A 94 -7.79 -7.47 -18.96
CA ARG A 94 -6.60 -7.79 -19.76
C ARG A 94 -5.39 -6.91 -19.45
N LEU A 95 -5.66 -5.72 -18.90
CA LEU A 95 -4.63 -4.76 -18.51
C LEU A 95 -4.36 -4.77 -17.01
N CYS A 96 -5.23 -5.40 -16.22
CA CYS A 96 -5.11 -5.42 -14.78
C CYS A 96 -4.10 -6.50 -14.35
N VAL A 97 -3.12 -6.10 -13.55
CA VAL A 97 -2.04 -6.99 -13.08
C VAL A 97 -2.08 -7.21 -11.57
N GLY A 98 -2.83 -6.39 -10.85
CA GLY A 98 -2.86 -6.41 -9.39
C GLY A 98 -3.94 -5.52 -8.80
N LEU A 99 -4.00 -5.53 -7.48
CA LEU A 99 -4.81 -4.63 -6.67
C LEU A 99 -3.90 -3.72 -5.84
N VAL A 100 -4.34 -2.50 -5.65
CA VAL A 100 -3.78 -1.52 -4.72
C VAL A 100 -4.78 -1.31 -3.60
N ARG A 101 -4.40 -1.56 -2.35
CA ARG A 101 -5.22 -1.30 -1.17
C ARG A 101 -4.59 -0.20 -0.34
N VAL A 102 -5.33 0.87 -0.09
CA VAL A 102 -4.88 1.95 0.80
C VAL A 102 -5.26 1.58 2.23
N ARG A 103 -4.28 1.29 3.08
CA ARG A 103 -4.52 0.85 4.47
C ARG A 103 -4.43 1.98 5.48
N LYS A 104 -3.64 3.01 5.19
CA LYS A 104 -3.44 4.16 6.09
C LYS A 104 -3.02 5.39 5.31
N LEU A 105 -3.61 6.54 5.64
CA LEU A 105 -3.17 7.87 5.23
C LEU A 105 -3.27 8.80 6.45
N SER A 106 -2.14 9.17 7.04
CA SER A 106 -2.09 10.00 8.25
C SER A 106 -1.26 11.26 8.02
N PHE A 107 -1.69 12.09 7.06
CA PHE A 107 -1.04 13.38 6.76
C PHE A 107 -1.79 14.55 7.41
N PRO A 108 -1.08 15.54 7.97
CA PRO A 108 -1.70 16.79 8.43
C PRO A 108 -2.42 17.50 7.27
N GLY A 109 -3.66 17.95 7.48
CA GLY A 109 -4.42 18.69 6.46
C GLY A 109 -5.34 17.84 5.56
N VAL A 110 -5.38 16.52 5.74
CA VAL A 110 -6.42 15.68 5.11
C VAL A 110 -7.72 15.82 5.92
N VAL A 111 -8.49 16.87 5.60
CA VAL A 111 -9.83 17.10 6.17
C VAL A 111 -10.75 15.96 5.72
N GLY A 112 -11.21 15.13 6.66
CA GLY A 112 -11.97 13.91 6.39
C GLY A 112 -11.32 12.62 6.88
N ALA A 113 -10.10 12.67 7.43
CA ALA A 113 -9.46 11.56 8.16
C ALA A 113 -10.14 11.32 9.54
N SER A 114 -11.44 11.04 9.51
CA SER A 114 -12.16 10.50 10.65
C SER A 114 -11.71 9.05 10.86
N PRO A 115 -11.56 8.57 12.10
CA PRO A 115 -11.31 7.16 12.38
C PRO A 115 -12.44 6.22 11.90
N LEU A 116 -13.54 6.78 11.35
CA LEU A 116 -14.75 6.06 10.92
C LEU A 116 -14.98 6.04 9.39
N THR A 117 -14.14 6.64 8.55
CA THR A 117 -14.19 6.37 7.11
C THR A 117 -13.51 5.04 6.83
N LYS A 118 -14.30 4.01 6.54
CA LYS A 118 -13.91 2.65 6.14
C LYS A 118 -12.86 2.67 5.00
N MET A 119 -11.58 2.79 5.34
CA MET A 119 -10.45 2.88 4.41
C MET A 119 -9.98 1.49 3.93
N ASP A 120 -10.87 0.73 3.30
CA ASP A 120 -10.46 -0.41 2.47
C ASP A 120 -10.81 -0.11 1.01
N HIS A 121 -10.34 1.04 0.53
CA HIS A 121 -10.42 1.34 -0.90
C HIS A 121 -9.42 0.45 -1.64
N ALA A 122 -9.96 -0.56 -2.32
CA ALA A 122 -9.25 -1.36 -3.30
C ALA A 122 -9.37 -0.73 -4.69
N TYR A 123 -8.26 -0.68 -5.40
CA TYR A 123 -8.17 -0.17 -6.76
C TYR A 123 -7.50 -1.22 -7.64
N ALA A 124 -7.82 -1.21 -8.93
CA ALA A 124 -7.11 -1.98 -9.95
C ALA A 124 -5.79 -1.30 -10.32
N LEU A 125 -4.70 -2.07 -10.31
CA LEU A 125 -3.42 -1.68 -10.91
C LEU A 125 -3.39 -2.17 -12.35
N GLN A 126 -3.34 -1.23 -13.30
CA GLN A 126 -3.26 -1.53 -14.72
C GLN A 126 -1.89 -1.23 -15.28
N ILE A 127 -1.39 -2.11 -16.16
CA ILE A 127 -0.17 -1.89 -16.94
C ILE A 127 -0.52 -1.91 -18.41
N ARG A 128 -0.18 -0.84 -19.12
CA ARG A 128 -0.25 -0.77 -20.59
C ARG A 128 1.11 -0.36 -21.14
N ARG A 129 1.79 -1.30 -21.81
CA ARG A 129 3.18 -1.14 -22.29
C ARG A 129 4.11 -0.79 -21.12
N ARG A 130 4.54 0.48 -21.01
CA ARG A 130 5.42 0.99 -19.93
C ARG A 130 4.71 2.00 -19.01
N ARG A 131 3.38 2.07 -19.05
CA ARG A 131 2.60 3.02 -18.23
C ARG A 131 1.77 2.25 -17.21
N MET A 132 1.85 2.69 -15.96
CA MET A 132 1.03 2.21 -14.85
C MET A 132 -0.13 3.17 -14.61
N ALA A 133 -1.30 2.63 -14.27
CA ALA A 133 -2.46 3.42 -13.85
C ALA A 133 -3.15 2.73 -12.67
N ILE A 134 -3.66 3.54 -11.74
CA ILE A 134 -4.52 3.08 -10.65
C ILE A 134 -5.95 3.49 -11.02
N ARG A 135 -6.88 2.54 -11.06
CA ARG A 135 -8.28 2.78 -11.42
C ARG A 135 -9.21 2.26 -10.33
N PRO A 136 -10.34 2.92 -10.06
CA PRO A 136 -11.35 2.35 -9.18
C PRO A 136 -11.85 1.02 -9.75
N LEU A 137 -12.21 0.10 -8.86
CA LEU A 137 -12.97 -1.09 -9.23
C LEU A 137 -14.37 -0.66 -9.69
N GLN A 138 -14.95 -1.40 -10.63
CA GLN A 138 -16.34 -1.25 -11.02
C GLN A 138 -17.22 -1.74 -9.86
N LEU A 139 -18.31 -1.02 -9.58
CA LEU A 139 -19.30 -1.46 -8.59
C LEU A 139 -20.06 -2.65 -9.16
N SER A 140 -20.29 -3.68 -8.36
CA SER A 140 -21.22 -4.75 -8.75
C SER A 140 -22.61 -4.13 -8.92
N PRO A 141 -23.38 -4.48 -9.96
CA PRO A 141 -24.74 -3.96 -10.15
C PRO A 141 -25.67 -4.21 -8.95
N GLU A 142 -25.36 -5.20 -8.09
CA GLU A 142 -26.12 -5.46 -6.85
C GLU A 142 -25.90 -4.39 -5.76
N ASP A 143 -24.75 -3.70 -5.75
CA ASP A 143 -24.43 -2.64 -4.79
C ASP A 143 -24.98 -1.27 -5.20
N ALA A 144 -25.46 -1.12 -6.44
CA ALA A 144 -26.03 0.12 -6.94
C ALA A 144 -27.51 0.33 -6.55
N GLY A 145 -28.18 -0.71 -6.04
CA GLY A 145 -29.61 -0.69 -5.67
C GLY A 145 -29.91 -0.58 -4.16
N GLY A 146 -28.88 -0.61 -3.30
CA GLY A 146 -29.02 -0.61 -1.84
C GLY A 146 -29.16 0.78 -1.23
N GLY A 147 -30.11 1.58 -1.73
CA GLY A 147 -30.52 2.85 -1.13
C GLY A 147 -32.00 2.81 -0.78
N GLY A 148 -32.31 2.24 0.38
CA GLY A 148 -33.64 2.27 1.02
C GLY A 148 -33.51 2.80 2.44
#